data_AF-A0A943DQU2-F1
#
_entry.id   AF-A0A943DQU2-F1
#
_cell.length_a   1.000
_cell.length_b   1.000
_cell.length_c   1.000
_cell.angle_alpha   90.00
_cell.angle_beta   90.00
_cell.angle_gamma   90.00
#
_symmetry.space_group_name_H-M   'P 1'
#
loop_
_entity.id
_entity.type
_entity.pdbx_description
1 polymer ?
#
loop_
_entity_poly.entity_id
_entity_poly.type
_entity_poly.pdbx_seq_one_letter_code
_entity_poly.pdbx_strand_id
1 'polypeptide(L)'
;MIQREVTVGRAPDSDILYDPNCVHISNAHAVIYSNGSQLIFKDTSTNGTLINNVRVHHQSVIINYGDSILLAGKYPLTWDRVGVFFPVEKQPTQINSGYTPNVKSKTVVNPSYEQQAVYYGPIPVNGKKLSASDSSANIEAETARFNWGAFFLYPFWGFANGMWWAFLISWFFGWTIIPNILFGIMGSKWAWKNKHWRDINHFVIVQDSWKRWGIGLFIAGVFISIFTILIVMALASSF
;
A
#
# COMPACT_ATOMS: atom_id res chain seq x y z
N MET A 1 -26.20 17.09 4.70
CA MET A 1 -26.49 15.79 5.34
C MET A 1 -25.78 14.71 4.54
N ILE A 2 -25.28 13.65 5.19
CA ILE A 2 -24.73 12.48 4.46
C ILE A 2 -25.90 11.80 3.77
N GLN A 3 -25.84 11.66 2.45
CA GLN A 3 -26.93 11.08 1.66
C GLN A 3 -26.78 9.56 1.50
N ARG A 4 -25.53 9.08 1.53
CA ARG A 4 -25.19 7.65 1.48
C ARG A 4 -23.79 7.42 2.03
N GLU A 5 -23.63 6.33 2.77
CA GLU A 5 -22.36 5.84 3.32
C GLU A 5 -22.11 4.42 2.79
N VAL A 6 -20.87 4.12 2.42
CA VAL A 6 -20.44 2.83 1.84
C VAL A 6 -19.15 2.41 2.52
N THR A 7 -19.16 1.23 3.12
CA THR A 7 -18.04 0.66 3.85
C THR A 7 -17.14 -0.17 2.94
N VAL A 8 -15.83 -0.03 3.12
CA VAL A 8 -14.81 -0.74 2.34
C VAL A 8 -13.90 -1.49 3.29
N GLY A 9 -13.75 -2.80 3.09
CA GLY A 9 -12.97 -3.59 4.01
C GLY A 9 -13.04 -5.09 3.78
N ARG A 10 -12.51 -5.80 4.77
CA ARG A 10 -12.41 -7.26 4.80
C ARG A 10 -13.47 -7.90 5.70
N ALA A 11 -14.20 -7.09 6.47
CA ALA A 11 -15.28 -7.57 7.31
C ALA A 11 -16.43 -8.08 6.43
N PRO A 12 -17.07 -9.22 6.75
CA PRO A 12 -18.13 -9.80 5.93
C PRO A 12 -19.34 -8.89 5.69
N ASP A 13 -19.53 -7.89 6.54
CA ASP A 13 -20.58 -6.86 6.49
C ASP A 13 -20.19 -5.60 5.70
N SER A 14 -18.98 -5.56 5.10
CA SER A 14 -18.56 -4.44 4.26
C SER A 14 -19.30 -4.41 2.91
N ASP A 15 -19.77 -3.23 2.50
CA ASP A 15 -20.45 -3.03 1.21
C ASP A 15 -19.53 -3.37 0.02
N ILE A 16 -18.27 -2.92 0.10
CA ILE A 16 -17.20 -3.32 -0.83
C ILE A 16 -16.28 -4.29 -0.10
N LEU A 17 -16.62 -5.57 -0.21
CA LEU A 17 -15.88 -6.67 0.40
C LEU A 17 -14.62 -7.02 -0.40
N TYR A 18 -13.50 -7.10 0.33
CA TYR A 18 -12.24 -7.68 -0.14
C TYR A 18 -12.02 -9.07 0.44
N ASP A 19 -11.24 -9.88 -0.30
CA ASP A 19 -10.89 -11.24 0.10
C ASP A 19 -10.29 -11.28 1.52
N PRO A 20 -10.75 -12.18 2.40
CA PRO A 20 -10.17 -12.42 3.72
C PRO A 20 -8.64 -12.64 3.74
N ASN A 21 -8.06 -13.07 2.62
CA ASN A 21 -6.62 -13.25 2.41
C ASN A 21 -5.86 -11.94 2.13
N CYS A 22 -6.55 -10.84 1.84
CA CYS A 22 -5.95 -9.51 1.72
C CYS A 22 -5.60 -8.94 3.11
N VAL A 23 -4.68 -9.59 3.82
CA VAL A 23 -4.38 -9.34 5.25
C VAL A 23 -3.95 -7.91 5.60
N HIS A 24 -3.48 -7.12 4.63
CA HIS A 24 -3.13 -5.71 4.88
C HIS A 24 -4.34 -4.76 4.80
N ILE A 25 -5.47 -5.24 4.30
CA ILE A 25 -6.75 -4.52 4.35
C ILE A 25 -7.38 -4.79 5.71
N SER A 26 -7.52 -3.73 6.52
CA SER A 26 -8.28 -3.76 7.77
C SER A 26 -9.73 -4.22 7.55
N ASN A 27 -10.34 -4.81 8.58
CA ASN A 27 -11.74 -5.25 8.54
C ASN A 27 -12.67 -4.09 8.16
N ALA A 28 -12.51 -2.92 8.81
CA ALA A 28 -13.09 -1.65 8.39
C ALA A 28 -11.95 -0.74 7.90
N HIS A 29 -11.65 -0.76 6.60
CA HIS A 29 -10.50 -0.06 6.04
C HIS A 29 -10.82 1.41 5.77
N ALA A 30 -11.96 1.66 5.13
CA ALA A 30 -12.37 2.99 4.76
C ALA A 30 -13.88 3.09 4.65
N VAL A 31 -14.33 4.34 4.63
CA VAL A 31 -15.74 4.67 4.40
C VAL A 31 -15.79 5.74 3.32
N ILE A 32 -16.67 5.55 2.34
CA ILE A 32 -16.97 6.53 1.30
C ILE A 32 -18.36 7.07 1.55
N TYR A 33 -18.52 8.39 1.59
CA TYR A 33 -19.84 9.00 1.72
C TYR A 33 -20.03 10.16 0.75
N SER A 34 -21.27 10.36 0.33
CA SER A 34 -21.67 11.46 -0.56
C SER A 34 -22.43 12.53 0.23
N ASN A 35 -22.09 13.80 -0.04
CA ASN A 35 -22.84 14.96 0.45
C ASN A 35 -23.83 15.52 -0.60
N GLY A 36 -24.01 14.81 -1.73
CA GLY A 36 -24.87 15.22 -2.86
C GLY A 36 -24.12 15.91 -4.00
N SER A 37 -22.90 16.40 -3.78
CA SER A 37 -22.07 17.04 -4.83
C SER A 37 -20.66 16.45 -4.95
N GLN A 38 -20.12 15.91 -3.86
CA GLN A 38 -18.76 15.39 -3.77
C GLN A 38 -18.76 14.05 -3.04
N LEU A 39 -17.87 13.17 -3.49
CA LEU A 39 -17.53 11.94 -2.78
C LEU A 39 -16.38 12.22 -1.82
N ILE A 40 -16.54 11.79 -0.58
CA ILE A 40 -15.51 11.93 0.46
C ILE A 40 -15.08 10.53 0.87
N PHE A 41 -13.79 10.29 0.82
CA PHE A 41 -13.13 9.08 1.29
C PHE A 41 -12.54 9.33 2.68
N LYS A 42 -12.91 8.52 3.67
CA LYS A 42 -12.36 8.55 5.02
C LYS A 42 -11.58 7.26 5.27
N ASP A 43 -10.27 7.40 5.48
CA ASP A 43 -9.41 6.27 5.87
C ASP A 43 -9.56 5.99 7.36
N THR A 44 -9.78 4.73 7.74
CA THR A 44 -9.80 4.24 9.13
C THR A 44 -8.83 3.08 9.32
N SER A 45 -7.89 2.92 8.39
CA SER A 45 -7.11 1.70 8.25
C SER A 45 -5.80 1.74 9.03
N THR A 46 -5.29 0.56 9.35
CA THR A 46 -3.99 0.42 10.03
C THR A 46 -2.83 0.89 9.14
N ASN A 47 -2.91 0.60 7.84
CA ASN A 47 -1.81 0.80 6.89
C ASN A 47 -1.94 2.08 6.04
N GLY A 48 -3.10 2.73 6.05
CA GLY A 48 -3.43 3.88 5.21
C GLY A 48 -3.82 3.48 3.78
N THR A 49 -4.30 4.47 3.04
CA THR A 49 -4.70 4.37 1.63
C THR A 49 -3.83 5.32 0.80
N LEU A 50 -3.47 4.94 -0.42
CA LEU A 50 -2.87 5.86 -1.40
C LEU A 50 -3.97 6.35 -2.35
N ILE A 51 -4.12 7.66 -2.49
CA ILE A 51 -5.03 8.29 -3.44
C ILE A 51 -4.18 9.18 -4.35
N ASN A 52 -4.16 8.90 -5.65
CA ASN A 52 -3.30 9.57 -6.63
C ASN A 52 -1.82 9.66 -6.16
N ASN A 53 -1.32 8.54 -5.63
CA ASN A 53 0.02 8.39 -5.04
C ASN A 53 0.28 9.20 -3.76
N VAL A 54 -0.70 9.93 -3.24
CA VAL A 54 -0.62 10.63 -1.95
C VAL A 54 -1.14 9.73 -0.85
N ARG A 55 -0.37 9.58 0.24
CA ARG A 55 -0.78 8.77 1.38
C ARG A 55 -1.81 9.51 2.24
N VAL A 56 -2.91 8.82 2.49
CA VAL A 56 -4.03 9.23 3.32
C VAL A 56 -4.15 8.24 4.47
N HIS A 57 -4.10 8.73 5.70
CA HIS A 57 -4.15 7.89 6.90
C HIS A 57 -4.97 8.56 8.00
N HIS A 58 -6.01 7.89 8.48
CA HIS A 58 -6.93 8.43 9.50
C HIS A 58 -7.51 9.83 9.20
N GLN A 59 -7.69 10.16 7.92
CA GLN A 59 -8.17 11.47 7.49
C GLN A 59 -9.20 11.31 6.37
N SER A 60 -10.02 12.36 6.18
CA SER A 60 -10.99 12.46 5.10
C SER A 60 -10.44 13.30 3.96
N VAL A 61 -10.61 12.83 2.72
CA VAL A 61 -10.23 13.55 1.50
C VAL A 61 -11.35 13.44 0.46
N ILE A 62 -11.48 14.46 -0.38
CA ILE A 62 -12.42 14.44 -1.50
C ILE A 62 -11.82 13.57 -2.60
N ILE A 63 -12.65 12.71 -3.20
CA ILE A 63 -12.28 11.85 -4.33
C ILE A 63 -13.21 12.11 -5.52
N ASN A 64 -12.67 11.99 -6.73
CA ASN A 64 -13.37 12.18 -8.00
C ASN A 64 -13.26 10.93 -8.86
N TYR A 65 -14.30 10.66 -9.66
CA TYR A 65 -14.28 9.55 -10.62
C TYR A 65 -13.02 9.61 -11.49
N GLY A 66 -12.27 8.51 -11.51
CA GLY A 66 -10.99 8.40 -12.20
C GLY A 66 -9.77 8.48 -11.29
N ASP A 67 -9.90 8.88 -10.03
CA ASP A 67 -8.77 8.86 -9.08
C ASP A 67 -8.25 7.43 -8.87
N SER A 68 -6.94 7.30 -8.72
CA SER A 68 -6.31 6.02 -8.40
C SER A 68 -6.32 5.81 -6.89
N ILE A 69 -7.07 4.80 -6.41
CA ILE A 69 -7.20 4.50 -4.98
C ILE A 69 -6.60 3.11 -4.70
N LEU A 70 -5.58 3.04 -3.84
CA LEU A 70 -4.91 1.80 -3.43
C LEU A 70 -4.99 1.63 -1.91
N LEU A 71 -5.82 0.69 -1.46
CA LEU A 71 -5.95 0.30 -0.05
C LEU A 71 -4.68 -0.39 0.42
N ALA A 72 -4.19 -0.04 1.61
CA ALA A 72 -2.89 -0.47 2.13
C ALA A 72 -1.72 -0.22 1.15
N GLY A 73 -1.88 0.73 0.22
CA GLY A 73 -0.93 1.03 -0.85
C GLY A 73 -0.74 -0.08 -1.88
N LYS A 74 -1.57 -1.13 -1.87
CA LYS A 74 -1.39 -2.33 -2.71
C LYS A 74 -2.64 -2.76 -3.46
N TYR A 75 -3.81 -2.66 -2.83
CA TYR A 75 -5.03 -3.25 -3.37
C TYR A 75 -5.89 -2.18 -4.03
N PRO A 76 -6.09 -2.24 -5.36
CA PRO A 76 -6.85 -1.22 -6.06
C PRO A 76 -8.33 -1.26 -5.65
N LEU A 77 -8.88 -0.09 -5.34
CA LEU A 77 -10.30 0.17 -5.24
C LEU A 77 -10.76 0.80 -6.56
N THR A 78 -11.46 0.00 -7.36
CA THR A 78 -11.81 0.36 -8.73
C THR A 78 -13.17 1.05 -8.81
N TRP A 79 -13.32 1.96 -9.77
CA TRP A 79 -14.53 2.78 -9.92
C TRP A 79 -15.77 2.01 -10.37
N ASP A 80 -15.61 0.83 -10.97
CA ASP A 80 -16.74 -0.08 -11.22
C ASP A 80 -17.40 -0.53 -9.92
N ARG A 81 -16.61 -0.80 -8.87
CA ARG A 81 -17.13 -1.19 -7.55
C ARG A 81 -17.75 -0.01 -6.82
N VAL A 82 -17.12 1.15 -6.88
CA VAL A 82 -17.61 2.37 -6.20
C VAL A 82 -18.86 2.92 -6.89
N GLY A 83 -18.89 2.93 -8.23
CA GLY A 83 -19.97 3.48 -9.03
C GLY A 83 -21.31 2.73 -8.92
N VAL A 84 -21.30 1.48 -8.45
CA VAL A 84 -22.52 0.73 -8.10
C VAL A 84 -23.29 1.43 -6.98
N PHE A 85 -22.58 2.01 -6.01
CA PHE A 85 -23.20 2.66 -4.86
C PHE A 85 -23.42 4.16 -5.06
N PHE A 86 -22.60 4.79 -5.92
CA PHE A 86 -22.71 6.19 -6.27
C PHE A 86 -22.87 6.30 -7.80
N PRO A 87 -24.10 6.28 -8.34
CA PRO A 87 -24.30 6.51 -9.76
C PRO A 87 -24.04 7.99 -10.11
N VAL A 88 -23.39 8.24 -11.25
CA VAL A 88 -23.27 9.60 -11.78
C VAL A 88 -24.66 10.04 -12.25
N GLU A 89 -25.29 10.97 -11.54
CA GLU A 89 -26.55 11.57 -11.98
C GLU A 89 -26.33 12.25 -13.34
N LYS A 90 -26.95 11.68 -14.40
CA LYS A 90 -27.08 12.36 -15.68
C LYS A 90 -28.07 13.51 -15.49
N GLN A 91 -27.56 14.73 -15.36
CA GLN A 91 -28.40 15.94 -15.36
C GLN A 91 -29.31 15.96 -16.61
N PRO A 92 -30.62 16.24 -16.49
CA PRO A 92 -31.52 16.25 -17.64
C PRO A 92 -31.11 17.36 -18.62
N THR A 93 -30.90 17.00 -19.88
CA THR A 93 -30.71 17.98 -20.96
C THR A 93 -31.97 18.83 -21.10
N GLN A 94 -31.88 20.14 -20.81
CA GLN A 94 -32.93 21.10 -21.12
C GLN A 94 -33.13 21.12 -22.63
N ILE A 95 -34.24 20.52 -23.10
CA ILE A 95 -34.57 20.47 -24.52
C ILE A 95 -35.11 21.86 -24.92
N ASN A 96 -34.28 22.66 -25.61
CA ASN A 96 -34.77 23.86 -26.27
C ASN A 96 -35.76 23.45 -27.38
N SER A 97 -37.01 23.87 -27.18
CA SER A 97 -38.16 23.66 -28.07
C SER A 97 -37.90 24.33 -29.43
N GLY A 98 -37.58 23.54 -30.45
CA GLY A 98 -37.30 24.10 -31.77
C GLY A 98 -37.10 23.10 -32.92
N TYR A 99 -37.47 21.83 -32.77
CA TYR A 99 -37.36 20.86 -33.86
C TYR A 99 -38.54 19.90 -33.88
N THR A 100 -39.30 19.91 -34.98
CA THR A 100 -40.42 19.00 -35.23
C THR A 100 -40.02 17.97 -36.29
N PRO A 101 -39.97 16.67 -35.98
CA PRO A 101 -40.07 15.63 -36.99
C PRO A 101 -41.50 15.09 -37.04
N ASN A 102 -42.14 15.31 -38.17
CA ASN A 102 -43.44 14.74 -38.51
C ASN A 102 -43.21 13.34 -39.09
N VAL A 103 -43.32 12.27 -38.30
CA VAL A 103 -43.51 10.91 -38.82
C VAL A 103 -44.47 10.14 -37.90
N LYS A 104 -45.66 9.86 -38.44
CA LYS A 104 -46.61 8.89 -37.91
C LYS A 104 -45.98 7.50 -37.96
N SER A 105 -45.85 6.83 -36.82
CA SER A 105 -46.42 5.49 -36.53
C SER A 105 -45.82 4.91 -35.24
N LYS A 106 -46.73 4.50 -34.36
CA LYS A 106 -46.47 3.80 -33.11
C LYS A 106 -46.09 2.35 -33.42
N THR A 107 -45.13 1.77 -32.69
CA THR A 107 -45.32 0.61 -31.79
C THR A 107 -43.99 0.38 -31.05
N VAL A 108 -44.06 0.31 -29.73
CA VAL A 108 -42.95 0.05 -28.81
C VAL A 108 -42.73 -1.46 -28.71
N VAL A 109 -41.55 -1.95 -29.12
CA VAL A 109 -40.97 -3.23 -28.67
C VAL A 109 -39.45 -3.02 -28.54
N ASN A 110 -38.90 -3.44 -27.39
CA ASN A 110 -37.50 -3.27 -26.97
C ASN A 110 -36.47 -3.65 -28.05
N PRO A 111 -35.41 -2.85 -28.28
CA PRO A 111 -34.26 -3.33 -29.02
C PRO A 111 -33.42 -4.25 -28.12
N SER A 112 -33.25 -5.49 -28.58
CA SER A 112 -32.10 -6.34 -28.26
C SER A 112 -30.82 -5.55 -28.42
N TYR A 113 -29.99 -5.51 -27.38
CA TYR A 113 -28.62 -5.01 -27.45
C TYR A 113 -27.79 -5.99 -28.29
N GLU A 114 -27.82 -5.80 -29.61
CA GLU A 114 -26.74 -6.30 -30.45
C GLU A 114 -25.46 -5.55 -30.06
N GLN A 115 -24.50 -6.33 -29.62
CA GLN A 115 -23.20 -5.92 -29.14
C GLN A 115 -22.39 -5.30 -30.29
N GLN A 116 -22.49 -3.98 -30.48
CA GLN A 116 -21.45 -3.22 -31.17
C GLN A 116 -20.37 -2.86 -30.15
N ALA A 117 -19.23 -3.55 -30.24
CA ALA A 117 -18.05 -3.22 -29.45
C ALA A 117 -17.64 -1.77 -29.73
N VAL A 118 -17.82 -0.89 -28.75
CA VAL A 118 -17.23 0.44 -28.77
C VAL A 118 -15.72 0.25 -28.76
N TYR A 119 -15.09 0.48 -29.92
CA TYR A 119 -13.65 0.62 -30.00
C TYR A 119 -13.28 1.90 -29.25
N TYR A 120 -12.91 1.75 -27.98
CA TYR A 120 -12.11 2.75 -27.29
C TYR A 120 -10.81 2.87 -28.09
N GLY A 121 -10.65 3.97 -28.83
CA GLY A 121 -9.33 4.36 -29.31
C GLY A 121 -8.35 4.37 -28.13
N PRO A 122 -7.06 4.08 -28.35
CA PRO A 122 -6.09 4.09 -27.27
C PRO A 122 -6.21 5.43 -26.55
N ILE A 123 -6.54 5.36 -25.26
CA ILE A 123 -6.43 6.47 -24.32
C ILE A 123 -5.06 7.12 -24.61
N PRO A 124 -4.92 8.46 -24.67
CA PRO A 124 -3.62 9.06 -24.45
C PRO A 124 -3.23 8.70 -23.03
N VAL A 125 -2.65 7.50 -22.90
CA VAL A 125 -2.00 7.01 -21.72
C VAL A 125 -0.84 7.98 -21.54
N ASN A 126 -1.10 9.06 -20.82
CA ASN A 126 -0.08 9.59 -19.93
C ASN A 126 -0.01 8.72 -18.66
N GLY A 127 -0.24 7.41 -18.81
CA GLY A 127 0.70 6.50 -18.20
C GLY A 127 2.05 6.88 -18.77
N LYS A 128 2.87 7.53 -17.94
CA LYS A 128 4.25 7.12 -17.88
C LYS A 128 4.18 5.59 -17.95
N LYS A 129 4.47 4.99 -19.11
CA LYS A 129 5.05 3.66 -19.16
C LYS A 129 6.06 3.77 -18.04
N LEU A 130 5.87 3.04 -16.93
CA LEU A 130 6.92 2.90 -15.95
C LEU A 130 8.04 2.32 -16.78
N SER A 131 8.90 3.20 -17.27
CA SER A 131 9.85 2.84 -18.30
C SER A 131 10.71 1.76 -17.65
N ALA A 132 11.31 0.90 -18.46
CA ALA A 132 12.31 -0.03 -17.93
C ALA A 132 13.30 0.73 -17.02
N SER A 133 13.58 2.00 -17.32
CA SER A 133 14.33 2.93 -16.47
C SER A 133 13.66 3.32 -15.14
N ASP A 134 12.35 3.63 -15.11
CA ASP A 134 11.67 4.01 -13.86
C ASP A 134 11.50 2.81 -12.91
N SER A 135 11.28 1.62 -13.47
CA SER A 135 11.20 0.36 -12.71
C SER A 135 12.57 -0.10 -12.21
N SER A 136 13.62 -0.02 -13.05
CA SER A 136 14.99 -0.32 -12.62
C SER A 136 15.48 0.68 -11.58
N ALA A 137 15.19 1.98 -11.75
CA ALA A 137 15.55 3.01 -10.78
C ALA A 137 14.85 2.79 -9.42
N ASN A 138 13.58 2.36 -9.43
CA ASN A 138 12.88 2.03 -8.19
C ASN A 138 13.51 0.81 -7.49
N ILE A 139 13.85 -0.25 -8.23
CA ILE A 139 14.54 -1.43 -7.67
C ILE A 139 15.91 -1.05 -7.11
N GLU A 140 16.67 -0.23 -7.82
CA GLU A 140 17.98 0.26 -7.35
C GLU A 140 17.85 1.07 -6.07
N ALA A 141 16.89 2.00 -6.01
CA ALA A 141 16.63 2.80 -4.82
C ALA A 141 16.23 1.93 -3.62
N GLU A 142 15.30 0.98 -3.81
CA GLU A 142 14.83 0.10 -2.74
C GLU A 142 15.92 -0.88 -2.27
N THR A 143 16.71 -1.42 -3.19
CA THR A 143 17.80 -2.34 -2.84
C THR A 143 19.01 -1.62 -2.25
N ALA A 144 19.19 -0.31 -2.52
CA ALA A 144 20.27 0.50 -1.94
C ALA A 144 19.95 1.11 -0.58
N ARG A 145 18.70 0.99 -0.08
CA ARG A 145 18.32 1.54 1.22
C ARG A 145 19.06 0.88 2.37
N PHE A 146 19.47 1.72 3.33
CA PHE A 146 20.03 1.27 4.59
C PHE A 146 19.03 0.40 5.36
N ASN A 147 19.52 -0.70 5.92
CA ASN A 147 18.71 -1.71 6.57
C ASN A 147 19.05 -1.82 8.06
N TRP A 148 18.18 -1.27 8.90
CA TRP A 148 18.35 -1.34 10.35
C TRP A 148 18.30 -2.77 10.89
N GLY A 149 17.56 -3.67 10.24
CA GLY A 149 17.54 -5.08 10.61
C GLY A 149 18.88 -5.76 10.35
N ALA A 150 19.47 -5.52 9.17
CA ALA A 150 20.80 -5.99 8.85
C ALA A 150 21.86 -5.36 9.74
N PHE A 151 21.75 -4.07 10.07
CA PHE A 151 22.69 -3.39 10.94
C PHE A 151 22.71 -3.97 12.36
N PHE A 152 21.55 -4.15 12.97
CA PHE A 152 21.48 -4.63 14.35
C PHE A 152 21.58 -6.16 14.49
N LEU A 153 21.20 -6.92 13.46
CA LEU A 153 21.03 -8.38 13.53
C LEU A 153 21.68 -9.11 12.34
N TYR A 154 22.82 -8.64 11.83
CA TYR A 154 23.36 -9.10 10.56
C TYR A 154 23.53 -10.63 10.38
N PRO A 155 23.89 -11.46 11.39
CA PRO A 155 24.05 -12.89 11.17
C PRO A 155 22.70 -13.59 10.96
N PHE A 156 21.73 -13.31 11.82
CA PHE A 156 20.38 -13.86 11.75
C PHE A 156 19.61 -13.34 10.54
N TRP A 157 19.71 -12.02 10.33
CA TRP A 157 19.15 -11.37 9.16
C TRP A 157 19.76 -11.93 7.87
N GLY A 158 21.09 -12.09 7.83
CA GLY A 158 21.80 -12.60 6.66
C GLY A 158 21.37 -14.02 6.30
N PHE A 159 21.31 -14.90 7.28
CA PHE A 159 20.84 -16.28 7.11
C PHE A 159 19.43 -16.33 6.50
N ALA A 160 18.47 -15.55 7.03
CA ALA A 160 17.10 -15.51 6.51
C ALA A 160 17.00 -14.97 5.07
N ASN A 161 18.03 -14.27 4.61
CA ASN A 161 18.16 -13.69 3.28
C ASN A 161 19.13 -14.48 2.37
N GLY A 162 19.43 -15.74 2.68
CA GLY A 162 20.24 -16.61 1.83
C GLY A 162 21.75 -16.45 2.00
N MET A 163 22.19 -15.69 3.00
CA MET A 163 23.61 -15.42 3.29
C MET A 163 24.04 -16.19 4.54
N TRP A 164 24.12 -17.52 4.43
CA TRP A 164 24.56 -18.38 5.53
C TRP A 164 25.98 -18.01 6.04
N TRP A 165 26.82 -17.47 5.16
CA TRP A 165 28.16 -16.96 5.47
C TRP A 165 28.18 -15.74 6.40
N ALA A 166 27.03 -15.08 6.65
CA ALA A 166 26.94 -14.01 7.64
C ALA A 166 27.28 -14.51 9.07
N PHE A 167 26.99 -15.79 9.37
CA PHE A 167 27.44 -16.41 10.62
C PHE A 167 28.96 -16.62 10.66
N LEU A 168 29.61 -16.91 9.53
CA LEU A 168 31.08 -17.01 9.49
C LEU A 168 31.72 -15.65 9.78
N ILE A 169 31.17 -14.56 9.22
CA ILE A 169 31.64 -13.21 9.55
C ILE A 169 31.49 -12.95 11.05
N SER A 170 30.37 -13.36 11.65
CA SER A 170 30.16 -13.25 13.09
C SER A 170 31.17 -14.05 13.90
N TRP A 171 31.53 -15.24 13.44
CA TRP A 171 32.53 -16.07 14.11
C TRP A 171 33.93 -15.46 14.08
N PHE A 172 34.36 -14.89 12.95
CA PHE A 172 35.72 -14.35 12.79
C PHE A 172 35.88 -12.89 13.22
N PHE A 173 34.85 -12.06 13.02
CA PHE A 173 34.90 -10.60 13.26
C PHE A 173 33.98 -10.13 14.39
N GLY A 174 33.23 -11.05 15.00
CA GLY A 174 32.34 -10.77 16.12
C GLY A 174 31.16 -9.86 15.76
N TRP A 175 30.51 -9.35 16.80
CA TRP A 175 29.42 -8.38 16.70
C TRP A 175 29.94 -6.94 16.72
N THR A 176 30.96 -6.66 15.90
CA THR A 176 31.64 -5.36 15.87
C THR A 176 30.93 -4.36 14.96
N ILE A 177 31.28 -3.08 15.08
CA ILE A 177 30.60 -2.02 14.34
C ILE A 177 30.84 -2.07 12.82
N ILE A 178 31.99 -2.57 12.38
CA ILE A 178 32.39 -2.62 10.97
C ILE A 178 31.44 -3.53 10.15
N PRO A 179 31.27 -4.83 10.48
CA PRO A 179 30.32 -5.68 9.78
C PRO A 179 28.89 -5.15 9.90
N ASN A 180 28.48 -4.62 11.06
CA ASN A 180 27.15 -4.05 11.23
C ASN A 180 26.87 -2.91 10.23
N ILE A 181 27.79 -1.94 10.10
CA ILE A 181 27.66 -0.85 9.12
C ILE A 181 27.63 -1.39 7.69
N LEU A 182 28.53 -2.31 7.36
CA LEU A 182 28.63 -2.91 6.03
C LEU A 182 27.32 -3.61 5.63
N PHE A 183 26.77 -4.43 6.51
CA PHE A 183 25.48 -5.09 6.31
C PHE A 183 24.31 -4.09 6.36
N GLY A 184 24.41 -3.03 7.14
CA GLY A 184 23.42 -1.95 7.12
C GLY A 184 23.33 -1.27 5.75
N ILE A 185 24.47 -0.93 5.14
CA ILE A 185 24.52 -0.22 3.84
C ILE A 185 24.30 -1.17 2.66
N MET A 186 24.97 -2.32 2.65
CA MET A 186 24.98 -3.26 1.50
C MET A 186 24.00 -4.41 1.63
N GLY A 187 23.48 -4.67 2.83
CA GLY A 187 22.66 -5.85 3.13
C GLY A 187 21.49 -5.97 2.15
N SER A 188 20.66 -4.95 2.00
CA SER A 188 19.51 -4.97 1.08
C SER A 188 19.90 -5.39 -0.35
N LYS A 189 21.04 -4.91 -0.87
CA LYS A 189 21.56 -5.32 -2.19
C LYS A 189 21.96 -6.79 -2.21
N TRP A 190 22.64 -7.27 -1.17
CA TRP A 190 23.03 -8.68 -1.09
C TRP A 190 21.83 -9.62 -0.92
N ALA A 191 20.84 -9.24 -0.10
CA ALA A 191 19.60 -10.00 0.07
C ALA A 191 18.80 -10.10 -1.23
N TRP A 192 18.75 -9.03 -2.02
CA TRP A 192 18.10 -9.05 -3.34
C TRP A 192 18.76 -10.05 -4.30
N LYS A 193 20.10 -10.14 -4.28
CA LYS A 193 20.88 -11.03 -5.15
C LYS A 193 20.88 -12.49 -4.71
N ASN A 194 20.91 -12.76 -3.40
CA ASN A 194 21.16 -14.11 -2.86
C ASN A 194 19.90 -14.93 -2.58
N LYS A 195 18.70 -14.37 -2.78
CA LYS A 195 17.43 -15.06 -2.54
C LYS A 195 16.45 -14.80 -3.67
N HIS A 196 15.56 -15.76 -3.94
CA HIS A 196 14.48 -15.57 -4.91
C HIS A 196 13.33 -14.80 -4.26
N TRP A 197 12.93 -13.72 -4.95
CA TRP A 197 11.83 -12.85 -4.55
C TRP A 197 10.75 -12.90 -5.61
N ARG A 198 9.48 -13.01 -5.19
CA ARG A 198 8.33 -13.06 -6.11
C ARG A 198 8.18 -11.76 -6.90
N ASP A 199 8.40 -10.64 -6.22
CA ASP A 199 8.34 -9.29 -6.76
C ASP A 199 9.06 -8.32 -5.78
N ILE A 200 9.24 -7.06 -6.19
CA ILE A 200 9.90 -6.04 -5.36
C ILE A 200 9.13 -5.73 -4.07
N ASN A 201 7.79 -5.77 -4.08
CA ASN A 201 7.00 -5.49 -2.88
C ASN A 201 7.16 -6.63 -1.86
N HIS A 202 7.21 -7.87 -2.33
CA HIS A 202 7.52 -9.01 -1.47
C HIS A 202 8.86 -8.84 -0.74
N PHE A 203 9.88 -8.34 -1.45
CA PHE A 203 11.17 -8.02 -0.83
C PHE A 203 11.06 -6.89 0.20
N VAL A 204 10.45 -5.76 -0.16
CA VAL A 204 10.30 -4.60 0.74
C VAL A 204 9.56 -4.97 2.03
N ILE A 205 8.47 -5.74 1.94
CA ILE A 205 7.68 -6.18 3.11
C ILE A 205 8.54 -6.99 4.09
N VAL A 206 9.38 -7.89 3.55
CA VAL A 206 10.28 -8.70 4.37
C VAL A 206 11.35 -7.82 5.01
N GLN A 207 11.98 -6.92 4.24
CA GLN A 207 13.01 -6.02 4.77
C GLN A 207 12.45 -5.07 5.84
N ASP A 208 11.24 -4.54 5.67
CA ASP A 208 10.59 -3.69 6.65
C ASP A 208 10.20 -4.43 7.92
N SER A 209 9.88 -5.71 7.84
CA SER A 209 9.67 -6.55 9.02
C SER A 209 10.96 -6.70 9.82
N TRP A 210 12.06 -7.03 9.15
CA TRP A 210 13.39 -7.09 9.78
C TRP A 210 13.84 -5.76 10.38
N LYS A 211 13.57 -4.64 9.69
CA LYS A 211 13.83 -3.29 10.19
C LYS A 211 13.12 -3.03 11.52
N ARG A 212 11.83 -3.36 11.61
CA ARG A 212 11.02 -3.19 12.82
C ARG A 212 11.55 -4.04 13.98
N TRP A 213 11.88 -5.31 13.72
CA TRP A 213 12.47 -6.20 14.72
C TRP A 213 13.85 -5.72 15.19
N GLY A 214 14.72 -5.31 14.27
CA GLY A 214 16.05 -4.78 14.60
C GLY A 214 15.99 -3.54 15.49
N ILE A 215 15.15 -2.56 15.13
CA ILE A 215 14.94 -1.35 15.94
C ILE A 215 14.33 -1.69 17.30
N GLY A 216 13.31 -2.55 17.34
CA GLY A 216 12.65 -2.94 18.58
C GLY A 216 13.60 -3.63 19.56
N LEU A 217 14.41 -4.58 19.08
CA LEU A 217 15.40 -5.28 19.91
C LEU A 217 16.53 -4.34 20.37
N PHE A 218 16.96 -3.40 19.53
CA PHE A 218 17.93 -2.38 19.93
C PHE A 218 17.41 -1.51 21.08
N ILE A 219 16.19 -0.97 20.95
CA ILE A 219 15.57 -0.14 21.99
C ILE A 219 15.41 -0.94 23.29
N ALA A 220 14.90 -2.17 23.21
CA ALA A 220 14.78 -3.04 24.39
C ALA A 220 16.14 -3.29 25.06
N GLY A 221 17.19 -3.54 24.27
CA GLY A 221 18.56 -3.72 24.76
C GLY A 221 19.11 -2.49 25.48
N VAL A 222 18.80 -1.28 25.00
CA VAL A 222 19.19 -0.02 25.67
C VAL A 222 18.50 0.13 27.02
N PHE A 223 17.20 -0.19 27.12
CA PHE A 223 16.50 -0.15 28.41
C PHE A 223 17.05 -1.17 29.40
N ILE A 224 17.32 -2.40 28.94
CA ILE A 224 17.92 -3.45 29.76
C ILE A 224 19.30 -3.02 30.24
N SER A 225 20.14 -2.46 29.37
CA SER A 225 21.49 -2.04 29.76
C SER A 225 21.46 -0.93 30.80
N ILE A 226 20.64 0.10 30.62
CA ILE A 226 20.44 1.18 31.60
C ILE A 226 19.96 0.59 32.94
N PHE A 227 18.96 -0.28 32.91
CA PHE A 227 18.43 -0.92 34.11
C PHE A 227 19.50 -1.75 34.84
N THR A 228 20.31 -2.53 34.11
CA THR A 228 21.40 -3.30 34.71
C THR A 228 22.48 -2.40 35.34
N ILE A 229 22.83 -1.28 34.69
CA ILE A 229 23.79 -0.31 35.24
C ILE A 229 23.25 0.31 36.53
N LEU A 230 21.96 0.68 36.57
CA LEU A 230 21.32 1.22 37.78
C LEU A 230 21.36 0.22 38.94
N ILE A 231 21.08 -1.06 38.67
CA ILE A 231 21.18 -2.13 39.67
C ILE A 231 22.62 -2.26 40.19
N VAL A 232 23.60 -2.32 39.28
CA VAL A 232 25.02 -2.46 39.66
C VAL A 232 25.47 -1.28 40.52
N MET A 233 25.07 -0.05 40.18
CA MET A 233 25.38 1.14 40.98
C MET A 233 24.73 1.10 42.36
N ALA A 234 23.46 0.70 42.45
CA ALA A 234 22.76 0.57 43.73
C ALA A 234 23.44 -0.45 44.65
N LEU A 235 23.82 -1.62 44.10
CA LEU A 235 24.56 -2.63 44.86
C LEU A 235 25.95 -2.14 45.26
N ALA A 236 26.68 -1.48 44.37
CA ALA A 236 28.00 -0.91 44.68
C ALA A 236 27.94 0.15 45.80
N SER A 237 26.86 0.93 45.88
CA SER A 237 26.67 1.93 46.95
C SER A 237 26.33 1.34 48.33
N SER A 238 26.03 0.05 48.40
CA SER A 238 25.69 -0.66 49.64
C SER A 238 26.87 -1.33 50.34
N PHE A 239 28.07 -1.25 49.75
CA PHE A 239 29.34 -1.74 50.31
C PHE A 239 30.23 -0.56 50.72
#